data_AF-A0A8S1QZ48-F1
#
_entry.id   AF-A0A8S1QZ48-F1
#
_cell.length_a   1.000
_cell.length_b   1.000
_cell.length_c   1.000
_cell.angle_alpha   90.00
_cell.angle_beta   90.00
_cell.angle_gamma   90.00
#
_symmetry.space_group_name_H-M   'P 1'
#
loop_
_entity.id
_entity.type
_entity.pdbx_description
1 polymer ?
#
loop_
_entity_poly.entity_id
_entity_poly.type
_entity_poly.pdbx_seq_one_letter_code
_entity_poly.pdbx_strand_id
1 'polypeptide(L)'
;MICVRHHTFLNQKYAIFNQDNLLMIGKSQNNPKYRIPYSIESIITWCLRENQQLQGFEITINGKKKWFDMSHQQSLQLMQALNGRFLYKNIQAFYQFQYIIGVGSFSKVIKVFNTLEREFYACKVLKLSQFDDFKNELSILQSLDHPNIIKVKEVYLEDKQIWLITNLIEGGTLKEYLEKLTEITQFEVYIIMKQILNIIQYLHSKGYVHRDIKPENILLSQYRNPSKLYLIDFGLTAKKEDVATRYPNCGTPGYIAPEVINFDPHHPYDELCDIFSCGVLLHKILYGVDLFDGSFYSEVYYQNQQFCLEQEQFDNNEFEHLLKGMLRENPNARLTATQALEMLEQIVNNKKDAFEVDVLDSEIQQIKTVSIQTLKRLEG
;
A
#
# COMPACT_ATOMS: atom_id res chain seq x y z
N MET A 1 27.73 11.21 2.19
CA MET A 1 27.59 12.02 3.43
C MET A 1 28.81 11.79 4.33
N ILE A 2 29.08 12.66 5.31
CA ILE A 2 30.25 12.52 6.21
C ILE A 2 29.76 12.37 7.65
N CYS A 3 30.38 11.48 8.43
CA CYS A 3 30.16 11.35 9.87
C CYS A 3 31.47 11.32 10.64
N VAL A 4 31.41 11.64 11.93
CA VAL A 4 32.52 11.56 12.87
C VAL A 4 32.20 10.46 13.88
N ARG A 5 33.15 9.57 14.11
CA ARG A 5 33.04 8.61 15.19
C ARG A 5 34.09 8.89 16.26
N HIS A 6 33.63 9.05 17.49
CA HIS A 6 34.48 9.10 18.66
C HIS A 6 35.03 7.70 18.97
N HIS A 7 36.35 7.53 18.83
CA HIS A 7 37.06 6.38 19.37
C HIS A 7 37.79 6.81 20.64
N THR A 8 38.22 5.84 21.45
CA THR A 8 38.88 6.05 22.76
C THR A 8 40.07 7.01 22.74
N PHE A 9 40.75 7.15 21.59
CA PHE A 9 41.97 7.95 21.48
C PHE A 9 41.91 9.08 20.44
N LEU A 10 41.08 8.94 19.39
CA LEU A 10 40.96 9.97 18.35
C LEU A 10 39.62 9.88 17.63
N ASN A 11 39.04 11.05 17.34
CA ASN A 11 37.87 11.15 16.49
C ASN A 11 38.27 10.80 15.05
N GLN A 12 37.50 9.93 14.41
CA GLN A 12 37.75 9.54 13.02
C GLN A 12 36.58 9.96 12.13
N LYS A 13 36.88 10.68 11.06
CA LYS A 13 35.93 11.00 10.00
C LYS A 13 35.75 9.80 9.07
N TYR A 14 34.51 9.51 8.73
CA TYR A 14 34.13 8.51 7.72
C TYR A 14 33.17 9.13 6.72
N ALA A 15 33.19 8.59 5.50
CA ALA A 15 32.14 8.77 4.53
C ALA A 15 31.09 7.65 4.69
N ILE A 16 29.83 8.03 4.46
CA ILE A 16 28.69 7.12 4.39
C ILE A 16 28.28 6.98 2.93
N PHE A 17 28.19 5.73 2.49
CA PHE A 17 27.76 5.30 1.17
C PHE A 17 26.53 4.42 1.32
N ASN A 18 25.58 4.58 0.41
CA ASN A 18 24.32 3.86 0.43
C ASN A 18 24.07 3.24 -0.95
N GLN A 19 24.30 1.94 -1.10
CA GLN A 19 24.22 1.25 -2.39
C GLN A 19 23.98 -0.24 -2.18
N ASP A 20 23.38 -0.92 -3.16
CA ASP A 20 23.28 -2.39 -3.24
C ASP A 20 22.70 -3.04 -1.97
N ASN A 21 21.62 -2.45 -1.41
CA ASN A 21 20.98 -2.85 -0.15
C ASN A 21 21.93 -2.86 1.08
N LEU A 22 22.99 -2.04 1.05
CA LEU A 22 23.98 -1.93 2.10
C LEU A 22 24.19 -0.47 2.51
N LEU A 23 24.21 -0.24 3.83
CA LEU A 23 24.78 0.95 4.43
C LEU A 23 26.26 0.69 4.70
N MET A 24 27.13 1.45 4.03
CA MET A 24 28.58 1.34 4.17
C MET A 24 29.15 2.58 4.84
N ILE A 25 30.02 2.38 5.84
CA ILE A 25 30.67 3.47 6.56
C ILE A 25 32.17 3.22 6.59
N GLY A 26 32.96 4.14 6.01
CA GLY A 26 34.41 3.96 5.92
C GLY A 26 35.13 5.16 5.30
N LYS A 27 36.44 5.01 5.04
CA LYS A 27 37.24 6.07 4.39
C LYS A 27 36.97 6.18 2.89
N SER A 28 36.66 5.05 2.25
CA SER A 28 36.29 4.95 0.85
C SER A 28 35.23 3.86 0.66
N GLN A 29 34.52 3.91 -0.46
CA GLN A 29 33.48 2.94 -0.80
C GLN A 29 34.03 1.53 -1.01
N ASN A 30 35.23 1.41 -1.61
CA ASN A 30 35.84 0.11 -1.93
C ASN A 30 36.36 -0.63 -0.69
N ASN A 31 36.69 0.10 0.38
CA ASN A 31 37.18 -0.48 1.63
C ASN A 31 36.44 0.11 2.85
N PRO A 32 35.14 -0.20 3.00
CA PRO A 32 34.36 0.33 4.10
C PRO A 32 34.74 -0.38 5.40
N LYS A 33 34.75 0.36 6.52
CA LYS A 33 35.01 -0.21 7.85
C LYS A 33 33.81 -0.99 8.37
N TYR A 34 32.61 -0.55 8.01
CA TYR A 34 31.34 -1.18 8.35
C TYR A 34 30.55 -1.43 7.08
N ARG A 35 30.03 -2.66 6.94
CA ARG A 35 29.08 -3.08 5.91
C ARG A 35 27.84 -3.57 6.65
N ILE A 36 26.73 -2.86 6.50
CA ILE A 36 25.53 -3.10 7.28
C ILE A 36 24.41 -3.39 6.29
N PRO A 37 23.99 -4.66 6.16
CA PRO A 37 22.87 -4.98 5.29
C PRO A 37 21.62 -4.28 5.79
N TYR A 38 20.79 -3.84 4.85
CA TYR A 38 19.43 -3.47 5.19
C TYR A 38 18.75 -4.68 5.82
N SER A 39 18.37 -4.51 7.07
CA SER A 39 17.79 -5.58 7.85
C SER A 39 16.93 -4.97 8.91
N ILE A 40 15.74 -5.51 9.03
CA ILE A 40 14.83 -5.23 10.13
C ILE A 40 15.34 -5.78 11.47
N GLU A 41 16.44 -6.55 11.46
CA GLU A 41 17.13 -6.96 12.70
C GLU A 41 18.10 -5.88 13.20
N SER A 42 18.44 -4.90 12.35
CA SER A 42 19.30 -3.79 12.71
C SER A 42 18.47 -2.58 13.13
N ILE A 43 18.75 -2.07 14.33
CA ILE A 43 18.06 -0.91 14.90
C ILE A 43 18.99 0.30 14.85
N ILE A 44 18.49 1.39 14.28
CA ILE A 44 19.10 2.72 14.30
C ILE A 44 18.37 3.58 15.32
N THR A 45 19.10 4.26 16.19
CA THR A 45 18.54 5.27 17.09
C THR A 45 19.10 6.63 16.72
N TRP A 46 18.22 7.54 16.30
CA TRP A 46 18.58 8.93 16.03
C TRP A 46 18.64 9.70 17.34
N CYS A 47 19.65 10.57 17.49
CA CYS A 47 19.76 11.42 18.67
C CYS A 47 19.51 12.87 18.30
N LEU A 48 18.65 13.51 19.09
CA LEU A 48 18.31 14.92 19.02
C LEU A 48 19.07 15.70 20.09
N ARG A 49 19.43 16.93 19.76
CA ARG A 49 19.83 17.95 20.73
C ARG A 49 18.61 18.57 21.39
N GLU A 50 18.80 19.31 22.46
CA GLU A 50 17.73 20.03 23.18
C GLU A 50 16.91 20.95 22.25
N ASN A 51 17.54 21.53 21.23
CA ASN A 51 16.91 22.38 20.23
C ASN A 51 16.24 21.62 19.06
N GLN A 52 15.96 20.32 19.21
CA GLN A 52 15.32 19.46 18.20
C GLN A 52 16.15 19.27 16.91
N GLN A 53 17.45 19.56 16.93
CA GLN A 53 18.34 19.25 15.81
C GLN A 53 18.94 17.86 15.96
N LEU A 54 18.94 17.09 14.87
CA LEU A 54 19.68 15.82 14.78
C LEU A 54 21.19 16.04 15.00
N GLN A 55 21.77 15.26 15.90
CA GLN A 55 23.22 15.24 16.17
C GLN A 55 23.93 14.09 15.46
N GLY A 56 23.21 13.02 15.14
CA GLY A 56 23.81 11.80 14.63
C GLY A 56 22.95 10.58 14.95
N PHE A 57 23.55 9.40 14.87
CA PHE A 57 22.85 8.14 15.11
C PHE A 57 23.72 7.11 15.82
N GLU A 58 23.05 6.26 16.60
CA GLU A 58 23.58 5.02 17.15
C GLU A 58 23.08 3.83 16.32
N ILE A 59 23.96 2.88 16.03
CA ILE A 59 23.59 1.59 15.43
C ILE A 59 24.35 0.44 16.10
N THR A 60 23.70 -0.71 16.26
CA THR A 60 24.35 -1.91 16.80
C THR A 60 25.00 -2.70 15.66
N ILE A 61 26.32 -2.89 15.73
CA ILE A 61 27.10 -3.66 14.76
C ILE A 61 27.86 -4.76 15.49
N ASN A 62 27.62 -6.02 15.14
CA ASN A 62 28.21 -7.20 15.78
C ASN A 62 28.03 -7.18 17.32
N GLY A 63 26.79 -6.91 17.77
CA GLY A 63 26.44 -6.81 19.19
C GLY A 63 26.98 -5.58 19.93
N LYS A 64 27.69 -4.67 19.26
CA LYS A 64 28.27 -3.47 19.89
C LYS A 64 27.62 -2.20 19.33
N LYS A 65 27.06 -1.38 20.21
CA LYS A 65 26.54 -0.03 19.91
C LYS A 65 27.65 0.89 19.44
N LYS A 66 27.47 1.53 18.28
CA LYS A 66 28.40 2.46 17.65
C LYS A 66 27.70 3.79 17.40
N TRP A 67 28.31 4.86 17.88
CA TRP A 67 27.83 6.22 17.73
C TRP A 67 28.57 6.96 16.60
N PHE A 68 27.82 7.75 15.83
CA PHE A 68 28.32 8.56 14.72
C PHE A 68 27.67 9.96 14.74
N ASP A 69 28.46 11.00 15.01
CA ASP A 69 28.04 12.39 14.90
C ASP A 69 27.99 12.86 13.45
N MET A 70 26.98 13.67 13.14
CA MET A 70 26.72 14.23 11.82
C MET A 70 26.08 15.61 11.98
N SER A 71 26.19 16.45 10.95
CA SER A 71 25.39 17.68 10.94
C SER A 71 23.90 17.36 10.83
N HIS A 72 23.05 18.27 11.29
CA HIS A 72 21.59 18.11 11.20
C HIS A 72 21.13 17.83 9.76
N GLN A 73 21.61 18.62 8.79
CA GLN A 73 21.25 18.47 7.39
C GLN A 73 21.71 17.13 6.80
N GLN A 74 22.93 16.67 7.12
CA GLN A 74 23.40 15.36 6.65
C GLN A 74 22.66 14.21 7.33
N SER A 75 22.23 14.40 8.57
CA SER A 75 21.41 13.40 9.30
C SER A 75 20.02 13.27 8.69
N LEU A 76 19.37 14.38 8.34
CA LEU A 76 18.08 14.38 7.63
C LEU A 76 18.19 13.68 6.27
N GLN A 77 19.22 14.01 5.49
CA GLN A 77 19.48 13.36 4.19
C GLN A 77 19.69 11.85 4.34
N LEU A 78 20.42 11.42 5.37
CA LEU A 78 20.65 10.01 5.64
C LEU A 78 19.36 9.32 6.08
N MET A 79 18.59 9.94 6.98
CA MET A 79 17.30 9.42 7.44
C MET A 79 16.36 9.14 6.26
N GLN A 80 16.20 10.12 5.36
CA GLN A 80 15.41 9.97 4.13
C GLN A 80 15.95 8.85 3.22
N ALA A 81 17.27 8.75 3.05
CA ALA A 81 17.90 7.71 2.25
C ALA A 81 17.76 6.30 2.86
N LEU A 82 17.41 6.20 4.14
CA LEU A 82 17.19 4.96 4.88
C LEU A 82 15.70 4.64 5.09
N ASN A 83 14.79 5.40 4.47
CA ASN A 83 13.36 5.21 4.60
C ASN A 83 12.96 3.76 4.33
N GLY A 84 12.25 3.18 5.30
CA GLY A 84 11.77 1.82 5.26
C GLY A 84 12.87 0.77 5.18
N ARG A 85 14.16 1.04 5.46
CA ARG A 85 15.25 0.04 5.35
C ARG A 85 15.75 -0.51 6.69
N PHE A 86 15.53 0.23 7.77
CA PHE A 86 15.94 -0.11 9.14
C PHE A 86 14.77 0.06 10.10
N LEU A 87 14.88 -0.59 11.27
CA LEU A 87 14.00 -0.28 12.39
C LEU A 87 14.56 0.87 13.22
N TYR A 88 13.65 1.65 13.79
CA TYR A 88 13.95 2.79 14.64
C TYR A 88 13.37 2.61 16.05
N LYS A 89 13.78 3.50 16.95
CA LYS A 89 13.27 3.62 18.32
C LYS A 89 12.99 5.08 18.65
N ASN A 90 12.26 5.28 19.75
CA ASN A 90 11.88 6.57 20.30
C ASN A 90 10.99 7.37 19.33
N ILE A 91 9.85 6.79 18.94
CA ILE A 91 8.94 7.41 17.97
C ILE A 91 8.43 8.77 18.44
N GLN A 92 8.18 8.89 19.75
CA GLN A 92 7.64 10.10 20.40
C GLN A 92 8.57 11.31 20.28
N ALA A 93 9.88 11.09 20.07
CA ALA A 93 10.82 12.17 19.83
C ALA A 93 10.62 12.85 18.47
N PHE A 94 10.03 12.14 17.49
CA PHE A 94 9.89 12.60 16.11
C PHE A 94 8.43 12.81 15.70
N TYR A 95 7.49 12.12 16.34
CA TYR A 95 6.08 12.14 15.96
C TYR A 95 5.17 12.54 17.12
N GLN A 96 4.31 13.52 16.84
CA GLN A 96 3.20 13.89 17.71
C GLN A 96 1.93 13.19 17.26
N PHE A 97 1.40 12.31 18.11
CA PHE A 97 0.18 11.56 17.84
C PHE A 97 -1.05 12.47 17.90
N GLN A 98 -1.90 12.38 16.88
CA GLN A 98 -3.16 13.12 16.79
C GLN A 98 -4.32 12.18 17.15
N TYR A 99 -5.23 11.92 16.22
CA TYR A 99 -6.42 11.09 16.39
C TYR A 99 -6.36 9.82 15.55
N ILE A 100 -7.18 8.83 15.92
CA ILE A 100 -7.34 7.57 15.19
C ILE A 100 -8.09 7.85 13.88
N ILE A 101 -7.55 7.34 12.77
CA ILE A 101 -8.14 7.45 11.43
C ILE A 101 -8.60 6.10 10.86
N GLY A 102 -8.29 5.00 11.54
CA GLY A 102 -8.75 3.67 11.15
C GLY A 102 -8.55 2.64 12.26
N VAL A 103 -9.44 1.66 12.32
CA VAL A 103 -9.37 0.54 13.27
C VAL A 103 -9.59 -0.76 12.50
N GLY A 104 -8.65 -1.68 12.62
CA GLY A 104 -8.75 -3.05 12.12
C GLY A 104 -8.74 -4.06 13.27
N SER A 105 -8.86 -5.35 12.96
CA SER A 105 -8.93 -6.42 13.96
C SER A 105 -7.71 -6.51 14.87
N PHE A 106 -6.52 -6.23 14.33
CA PHE A 106 -5.23 -6.34 15.04
C PHE A 106 -4.39 -5.07 15.00
N SER A 107 -4.92 -4.01 14.41
CA SER A 107 -4.19 -2.75 14.21
C SER A 107 -5.09 -1.54 14.40
N LYS A 108 -4.47 -0.41 14.73
CA LYS A 108 -5.10 0.91 14.62
C LYS A 108 -4.21 1.81 13.78
N VAL A 109 -4.82 2.74 13.05
CA VAL A 109 -4.12 3.75 12.25
C VAL A 109 -4.35 5.10 12.89
N ILE A 110 -3.28 5.83 13.16
CA ILE A 110 -3.29 7.13 13.83
C ILE A 110 -2.70 8.18 12.89
N LYS A 111 -3.34 9.35 12.78
CA LYS A 111 -2.70 10.52 12.13
C LYS A 111 -1.59 11.04 13.06
N VAL A 112 -0.40 11.24 12.53
CA VAL A 112 0.76 11.70 13.30
C VAL A 112 1.42 12.88 12.61
N PHE A 113 2.01 13.80 13.37
CA PHE A 113 2.73 14.96 12.86
C PHE A 113 4.23 14.78 13.08
N ASN A 114 5.02 14.78 12.01
CA ASN A 114 6.48 14.71 12.08
C ASN A 114 7.05 16.09 12.45
N THR A 115 7.73 16.19 13.58
CA THR A 115 8.22 17.47 14.11
C THR A 115 9.42 18.03 13.35
N LEU A 116 10.21 17.17 12.69
CA LEU A 116 11.37 17.56 11.89
C LEU A 116 10.98 18.09 10.52
N GLU A 117 10.08 17.38 9.84
CA GLU A 117 9.66 17.69 8.47
C GLU A 117 8.46 18.62 8.40
N ARG A 118 7.72 18.77 9.51
CA ARG A 118 6.50 19.57 9.61
C ARG A 118 5.37 19.07 8.70
N GLU A 119 5.29 17.76 8.50
CA GLU A 119 4.27 17.11 7.68
C GLU A 119 3.47 16.05 8.46
N PHE A 120 2.27 15.77 7.98
CA PHE A 120 1.41 14.72 8.54
C PHE A 120 1.64 13.37 7.85
N TYR A 121 1.58 12.31 8.65
CA TYR A 121 1.74 10.93 8.23
C TYR A 121 0.66 10.04 8.84
N ALA A 122 0.53 8.82 8.32
CA ALA A 122 -0.28 7.77 8.90
C ALA A 122 0.63 6.78 9.65
N CYS A 123 0.19 6.36 10.83
CA CYS A 123 0.91 5.43 11.68
C CYS A 123 0.04 4.20 11.97
N LYS A 124 0.33 3.07 11.32
CA LYS A 124 -0.30 1.76 11.61
C LYS A 124 0.43 1.13 12.80
N VAL A 125 -0.31 0.89 13.89
CA VAL A 125 0.21 0.31 15.14
C VAL A 125 -0.23 -1.14 15.24
N LEU A 126 0.74 -2.04 15.38
CA LEU A 126 0.56 -3.49 15.46
C LEU A 126 1.18 -4.03 16.75
N LYS A 127 0.64 -5.15 17.26
CA LYS A 127 1.25 -5.87 18.40
C LYS A 127 2.49 -6.63 17.94
N LEU A 128 3.51 -6.76 18.79
CA LEU A 128 4.71 -7.55 18.49
C LEU A 128 4.42 -9.02 18.19
N SER A 129 3.30 -9.57 18.68
CA SER A 129 2.85 -10.93 18.33
C SER A 129 2.54 -11.10 16.84
N GLN A 130 2.46 -10.02 16.07
CA GLN A 130 2.25 -10.02 14.61
C GLN A 130 3.56 -9.76 13.86
N PHE A 131 4.71 -9.79 14.54
CA PHE A 131 5.97 -9.36 13.94
C PHE A 131 6.34 -10.18 12.72
N ASP A 132 6.23 -11.52 12.75
CA ASP A 132 6.62 -12.35 11.61
C ASP A 132 5.75 -12.12 10.37
N ASP A 133 4.44 -11.91 10.53
CA ASP A 133 3.56 -11.52 9.43
C ASP A 133 3.90 -10.13 8.89
N PHE A 134 4.16 -9.19 9.80
CA PHE A 134 4.60 -7.85 9.45
C PHE A 134 5.95 -7.83 8.73
N LYS A 135 6.89 -8.75 9.05
CA LYS A 135 8.16 -8.86 8.32
C LYS A 135 7.91 -9.14 6.85
N ASN A 136 6.99 -10.07 6.56
CA ASN A 136 6.63 -10.41 5.20
C ASN A 136 6.00 -9.20 4.49
N GLU A 137 4.96 -8.60 5.07
CA GLU A 137 4.30 -7.39 4.54
C GLU A 137 5.31 -6.28 4.23
N LEU A 138 6.19 -5.97 5.20
CA LEU A 138 7.21 -4.95 5.07
C LEU A 138 8.23 -5.28 3.98
N SER A 139 8.72 -6.52 3.91
CA SER A 139 9.68 -6.95 2.89
C SER A 139 9.12 -6.84 1.47
N ILE A 140 7.83 -7.17 1.31
CA ILE A 140 7.11 -7.04 0.05
C ILE A 140 7.00 -5.55 -0.29
N LEU A 141 6.43 -4.72 0.61
CA LEU A 141 6.29 -3.27 0.40
C LEU A 141 7.62 -2.58 0.05
N GLN A 142 8.74 -2.96 0.69
CA GLN A 142 10.07 -2.43 0.40
C GLN A 142 10.60 -2.79 -1.00
N SER A 143 10.13 -3.90 -1.56
CA SER A 143 10.54 -4.39 -2.89
C SER A 143 9.73 -3.77 -4.05
N LEU A 144 8.60 -3.14 -3.72
CA LEU A 144 7.68 -2.57 -4.69
C LEU A 144 7.96 -1.08 -4.90
N ASP A 145 7.93 -0.67 -6.17
CA ASP A 145 7.99 0.73 -6.58
C ASP A 145 6.95 0.96 -7.67
N HIS A 146 5.78 1.42 -7.25
CA HIS A 146 4.64 1.73 -8.10
C HIS A 146 3.97 3.01 -7.61
N PRO A 147 3.54 3.93 -8.51
CA PRO A 147 2.98 5.22 -8.11
C PRO A 147 1.64 5.14 -7.37
N ASN A 148 0.96 4.00 -7.41
CA ASN A 148 -0.34 3.77 -6.74
C ASN A 148 -0.23 2.72 -5.60
N ILE A 149 0.97 2.42 -5.11
CA ILE A 149 1.18 1.60 -3.91
C ILE A 149 1.70 2.51 -2.79
N ILE A 150 1.20 2.30 -1.57
CA ILE A 150 1.64 3.07 -0.41
C ILE A 150 3.14 2.89 -0.15
N LYS A 151 3.85 3.99 0.14
CA LYS A 151 5.28 3.95 0.46
C LYS A 151 5.50 3.93 1.96
N VAL A 152 6.38 3.03 2.39
CA VAL A 152 6.87 2.97 3.77
C VAL A 152 7.89 4.07 3.97
N LYS A 153 7.68 4.91 4.99
CA LYS A 153 8.64 5.92 5.41
C LYS A 153 9.58 5.36 6.47
N GLU A 154 9.04 4.92 7.59
CA GLU A 154 9.82 4.51 8.76
C GLU A 154 9.09 3.39 9.49
N VAL A 155 9.84 2.58 10.24
CA VAL A 155 9.28 1.53 11.09
C VAL A 155 9.93 1.63 12.46
N TYR A 156 9.12 1.77 13.51
CA TYR A 156 9.61 1.79 14.89
C TYR A 156 9.24 0.51 15.61
N LEU A 157 10.14 0.05 16.48
CA LEU A 157 9.97 -1.13 17.31
C LEU A 157 10.28 -0.81 18.78
N GLU A 158 9.23 -0.58 19.56
CA GLU A 158 9.33 -0.30 20.99
C GLU A 158 8.05 -0.70 21.72
N ASP A 159 8.13 -0.89 23.05
CA ASP A 159 7.00 -1.24 23.92
C ASP A 159 6.16 -2.44 23.46
N LYS A 160 6.82 -3.45 22.86
CA LYS A 160 6.16 -4.63 22.26
C LYS A 160 5.13 -4.26 21.19
N GLN A 161 5.36 -3.15 20.50
CA GLN A 161 4.55 -2.67 19.39
C GLN A 161 5.43 -2.35 18.19
N ILE A 162 4.84 -2.51 17.01
CA ILE A 162 5.41 -2.14 15.73
C ILE A 162 4.62 -0.92 15.26
N TRP A 163 5.33 0.13 14.84
CA TRP A 163 4.72 1.36 14.36
C TRP A 163 5.22 1.59 12.94
N LEU A 164 4.35 1.37 11.96
CA LEU A 164 4.63 1.58 10.55
C LEU A 164 4.18 2.99 10.16
N ILE A 165 5.13 3.84 9.77
CA ILE A 165 4.87 5.17 9.25
C ILE A 165 4.80 5.13 7.73
N THR A 166 3.70 5.63 7.18
CA THR A 166 3.49 5.81 5.74
C THR A 166 3.00 7.23 5.45
N ASN A 167 3.05 7.63 4.19
CA ASN A 167 2.39 8.86 3.74
C ASN A 167 0.91 8.86 4.17
N LEU A 168 0.42 10.02 4.61
CA LEU A 168 -1.00 10.21 4.87
C LEU A 168 -1.73 10.43 3.54
N ILE A 169 -2.78 9.65 3.31
CA ILE A 169 -3.67 9.79 2.16
C ILE A 169 -5.04 10.27 2.69
N GLU A 170 -5.46 11.48 2.31
CA GLU A 170 -6.57 12.18 2.99
C GLU A 170 -7.93 12.06 2.27
N GLY A 171 -8.02 11.39 1.11
CA GLY A 171 -9.26 11.34 0.33
C GLY A 171 -10.31 10.33 0.78
N GLY A 172 -10.04 9.55 1.83
CA GLY A 172 -10.93 8.47 2.30
C GLY A 172 -10.79 7.19 1.48
N THR A 173 -11.58 6.19 1.83
CA THR A 173 -11.57 4.88 1.14
C THR A 173 -12.41 4.90 -0.14
N LEU A 174 -12.12 4.01 -1.09
CA LEU A 174 -12.98 3.78 -2.24
C LEU A 174 -14.37 3.29 -1.81
N LYS A 175 -14.46 2.55 -0.69
CA LYS A 175 -15.75 2.19 -0.10
C LYS A 175 -16.61 3.41 0.21
N GLU A 176 -16.07 4.33 1.02
CA GLU A 176 -16.77 5.56 1.42
C GLU A 176 -17.14 6.43 0.21
N TYR A 177 -16.33 6.38 -0.84
CA TYR A 177 -16.62 7.03 -2.10
C TYR A 177 -17.86 6.42 -2.77
N LEU A 178 -17.86 5.10 -3.00
CA LEU A 178 -18.95 4.39 -3.65
C LEU A 178 -20.26 4.46 -2.86
N GLU A 179 -20.23 4.37 -1.53
CA GLU A 179 -21.41 4.49 -0.66
C GLU A 179 -22.08 5.87 -0.73
N LYS A 180 -21.32 6.92 -1.03
CA LYS A 180 -21.81 8.31 -1.11
C LYS A 180 -22.11 8.74 -2.55
N LEU A 181 -21.83 7.88 -3.53
CA LEU A 181 -21.99 8.16 -4.94
C LEU A 181 -23.46 7.93 -5.34
N THR A 182 -24.04 8.90 -6.03
CA THR A 182 -25.42 8.76 -6.56
C THR A 182 -25.43 8.16 -7.95
N GLU A 183 -24.47 8.56 -8.79
CA GLU A 183 -24.30 8.10 -10.16
C GLU A 183 -22.79 8.00 -10.44
N ILE A 184 -22.38 6.98 -11.18
CA ILE A 184 -21.00 6.80 -11.62
C ILE A 184 -20.92 6.95 -13.14
N THR A 185 -19.94 7.71 -13.62
CA THR A 185 -19.71 7.89 -15.05
C THR A 185 -18.85 6.76 -15.62
N GLN A 186 -18.95 6.48 -16.92
CA GLN A 186 -18.09 5.49 -17.57
C GLN A 186 -16.60 5.87 -17.46
N PHE A 187 -16.30 7.17 -17.47
CA PHE A 187 -14.96 7.67 -17.23
C PHE A 187 -14.46 7.34 -15.82
N GLU A 188 -15.27 7.52 -14.79
CA GLU A 188 -14.92 7.16 -13.41
C GLU A 188 -14.66 5.66 -13.24
N VAL A 189 -15.52 4.81 -13.82
CA VAL A 189 -15.30 3.35 -13.86
C VAL A 189 -13.94 3.05 -14.49
N TYR A 190 -13.65 3.66 -15.64
CA TYR A 190 -12.40 3.47 -16.36
C TYR A 190 -11.17 3.87 -15.54
N ILE A 191 -11.14 5.09 -14.98
CA ILE A 191 -9.94 5.58 -14.27
C ILE A 191 -9.70 4.82 -12.97
N ILE A 192 -10.75 4.34 -12.29
CA ILE A 192 -10.64 3.50 -11.09
C ILE A 192 -10.03 2.15 -11.48
N MET A 193 -10.67 1.45 -12.42
CA MET A 193 -10.24 0.11 -12.82
C MET A 193 -8.87 0.10 -13.49
N LYS A 194 -8.55 1.11 -14.30
CA LYS A 194 -7.22 1.23 -14.93
C LYS A 194 -6.13 1.30 -13.88
N GLN A 195 -6.28 2.12 -12.84
CA GLN A 195 -5.28 2.24 -11.79
C GLN A 195 -5.14 0.94 -10.99
N ILE A 196 -6.25 0.28 -10.66
CA ILE A 196 -6.26 -1.00 -9.93
C ILE A 196 -5.57 -2.08 -10.75
N LEU A 197 -5.99 -2.29 -12.00
CA LEU A 197 -5.43 -3.31 -12.87
C LEU A 197 -3.95 -3.07 -13.19
N ASN A 198 -3.49 -1.81 -13.28
CA ASN A 198 -2.06 -1.50 -13.38
C ASN A 198 -1.27 -1.94 -12.14
N ILE A 199 -1.82 -1.73 -10.94
CA ILE A 199 -1.20 -2.24 -9.69
C ILE A 199 -1.13 -3.76 -9.72
N ILE A 200 -2.22 -4.43 -10.10
CA ILE A 200 -2.28 -5.90 -10.14
C ILE A 200 -1.33 -6.47 -11.18
N GLN A 201 -1.30 -5.91 -12.39
CA GLN A 201 -0.33 -6.30 -13.43
C GLN A 201 1.11 -6.16 -12.92
N TYR A 202 1.42 -5.05 -12.25
CA TYR A 202 2.73 -4.83 -11.65
C TYR A 202 3.07 -5.91 -10.61
N LEU A 203 2.18 -6.18 -9.65
CA LEU A 203 2.38 -7.21 -8.63
C LEU A 203 2.58 -8.61 -9.24
N HIS A 204 1.74 -8.97 -10.20
CA HIS A 204 1.80 -10.26 -10.88
C HIS A 204 3.10 -10.42 -11.66
N SER A 205 3.59 -9.34 -12.30
CA SER A 205 4.90 -9.31 -12.99
C SER A 205 6.09 -9.47 -12.03
N LYS A 206 5.92 -9.10 -10.76
CA LYS A 206 6.91 -9.29 -9.69
C LYS A 206 6.78 -10.63 -8.97
N GLY A 207 5.82 -11.47 -9.37
CA GLY A 207 5.60 -12.78 -8.75
C GLY A 207 4.82 -12.73 -7.43
N TYR A 208 4.09 -11.65 -7.17
CA TYR A 208 3.26 -11.48 -5.97
C TYR A 208 1.77 -11.65 -6.30
N VAL A 209 1.03 -12.20 -5.33
CA VAL A 209 -0.43 -12.31 -5.32
C VAL A 209 -0.95 -11.56 -4.10
N HIS A 210 -1.87 -10.61 -4.31
CA HIS A 210 -2.33 -9.70 -3.26
C HIS A 210 -3.29 -10.37 -2.26
N ARG A 211 -4.30 -11.08 -2.78
CA ARG A 211 -5.30 -11.90 -2.05
C ARG A 211 -6.28 -11.13 -1.15
N ASP A 212 -6.38 -9.81 -1.29
CA ASP A 212 -7.33 -8.99 -0.49
C ASP A 212 -7.69 -7.66 -1.19
N ILE A 213 -8.02 -7.74 -2.48
CA ILE A 213 -8.48 -6.58 -3.23
C ILE A 213 -9.95 -6.31 -2.90
N LYS A 214 -10.21 -5.13 -2.34
CA LYS A 214 -11.54 -4.65 -1.94
C LYS A 214 -11.54 -3.12 -1.79
N PRO A 215 -12.71 -2.45 -1.83
CA PRO A 215 -12.82 -1.00 -1.70
C PRO A 215 -12.19 -0.42 -0.41
N GLU A 216 -12.18 -1.16 0.70
CA GLU A 216 -11.61 -0.73 1.97
C GLU A 216 -10.08 -0.55 1.92
N ASN A 217 -9.40 -1.36 1.11
CA ASN A 217 -7.94 -1.35 1.01
C ASN A 217 -7.42 -0.36 -0.05
N ILE A 218 -8.32 0.42 -0.65
CA ILE A 218 -8.02 1.41 -1.68
C ILE A 218 -8.36 2.79 -1.14
N LEU A 219 -7.37 3.68 -1.05
CA LEU A 219 -7.56 5.07 -0.64
C LEU A 219 -7.53 6.00 -1.84
N LEU A 220 -8.39 7.02 -1.82
CA LEU A 220 -8.34 8.11 -2.78
C LEU A 220 -7.37 9.19 -2.31
N SER A 221 -6.59 9.76 -3.22
CA SER A 221 -5.67 10.86 -2.90
C SER A 221 -6.39 12.11 -2.41
N GLN A 222 -7.59 12.34 -2.92
CA GLN A 222 -8.41 13.53 -2.68
C GLN A 222 -9.86 13.11 -2.45
N TYR A 223 -10.55 13.85 -1.58
CA TYR A 223 -11.92 13.52 -1.20
C TYR A 223 -12.85 13.60 -2.42
N ARG A 224 -13.61 12.53 -2.66
CA ARG A 224 -14.53 12.39 -3.81
C ARG A 224 -13.86 12.59 -5.18
N ASN A 225 -12.59 12.24 -5.30
CA ASN A 225 -11.88 12.32 -6.56
C ASN A 225 -11.14 11.01 -6.85
N PRO A 226 -11.64 10.19 -7.80
CA PRO A 226 -11.01 8.91 -8.16
C PRO A 226 -9.78 9.03 -9.08
N SER A 227 -9.38 10.25 -9.49
CA SER A 227 -8.26 10.47 -10.43
C SER A 227 -6.92 9.91 -9.94
N LYS A 228 -6.75 9.75 -8.63
CA LYS A 228 -5.57 9.13 -8.03
C LYS A 228 -5.95 8.27 -6.83
N LEU A 229 -5.61 6.98 -6.89
CA LEU A 229 -5.82 6.04 -5.79
C LEU A 229 -4.53 5.35 -5.33
N TYR A 230 -4.55 4.76 -4.14
CA TYR A 230 -3.45 4.01 -3.55
C TYR A 230 -3.96 2.71 -2.94
N LEU A 231 -3.30 1.60 -3.24
CA LEU A 231 -3.48 0.33 -2.54
C LEU A 231 -2.61 0.32 -1.28
N ILE A 232 -3.19 -0.01 -0.13
CA ILE A 232 -2.57 0.25 1.18
C ILE A 232 -2.31 -0.97 2.07
N ASP A 233 -2.87 -2.14 1.80
CA ASP A 233 -2.76 -3.29 2.71
C ASP A 233 -2.19 -4.53 2.02
N PHE A 234 -0.99 -4.93 2.43
CA PHE A 234 -0.25 -6.06 1.86
C PHE A 234 -0.10 -7.22 2.87
N GLY A 235 -0.86 -7.20 3.97
CA GLY A 235 -0.74 -8.19 5.04
C GLY A 235 -1.00 -9.63 4.59
N LEU A 236 -1.86 -9.82 3.58
CA LEU A 236 -2.15 -11.11 2.97
C LEU A 236 -1.37 -11.37 1.67
N THR A 237 -0.54 -10.43 1.21
CA THR A 237 0.24 -10.64 -0.01
C THR A 237 1.30 -11.72 0.21
N ALA A 238 1.46 -12.59 -0.78
CA ALA A 238 2.48 -13.63 -0.79
C ALA A 238 3.12 -13.73 -2.18
N LYS A 239 4.30 -14.35 -2.24
CA LYS A 239 4.83 -14.81 -3.53
C LYS A 239 3.97 -15.95 -4.06
N LYS A 240 3.88 -16.10 -5.37
CA LYS A 240 3.18 -17.21 -6.03
C LYS A 240 3.58 -18.58 -5.47
N GLU A 241 4.89 -18.79 -5.23
CA GLU A 241 5.43 -20.04 -4.66
C GLU A 241 4.99 -20.31 -3.20
N ASP A 242 4.61 -19.27 -2.45
CA ASP A 242 4.27 -19.36 -1.03
C ASP A 242 2.75 -19.40 -0.78
N VAL A 243 1.92 -19.21 -1.82
CA VAL A 243 0.45 -19.14 -1.71
C VAL A 243 -0.14 -20.37 -1.02
N ALA A 244 0.37 -21.56 -1.33
CA ALA A 244 -0.11 -22.83 -0.79
C ALA A 244 0.22 -23.03 0.70
N THR A 245 1.26 -22.37 1.21
CA THR A 245 1.76 -22.58 2.57
C THR A 245 1.43 -21.42 3.51
N ARG A 246 1.30 -20.20 2.97
CA ARG A 246 1.06 -18.98 3.74
C ARG A 246 -0.40 -18.56 3.65
N TYR A 247 -1.20 -19.02 4.61
CA TYR A 247 -2.64 -18.75 4.69
C TYR A 247 -3.35 -19.13 3.38
N PRO A 248 -3.41 -20.42 3.02
CA PRO A 248 -3.95 -20.85 1.73
C PRO A 248 -5.39 -20.36 1.53
N ASN A 249 -6.22 -20.41 2.58
CA ASN A 249 -7.58 -19.88 2.55
C ASN A 249 -7.60 -18.53 3.29
N CYS A 250 -7.48 -17.43 2.55
CA CYS A 250 -7.49 -16.08 3.10
C CYS A 250 -8.23 -15.08 2.19
N GLY A 251 -8.32 -13.84 2.66
CA GLY A 251 -9.04 -12.75 1.98
C GLY A 251 -10.33 -12.38 2.70
N THR A 252 -11.06 -11.42 2.12
CA THR A 252 -12.30 -10.90 2.68
C THR A 252 -13.51 -11.48 1.93
N PRO A 253 -14.44 -12.18 2.62
CA PRO A 253 -15.66 -12.68 1.99
C PRO A 253 -16.39 -11.56 1.23
N GLY A 254 -17.02 -11.95 0.13
CA GLY A 254 -17.54 -11.04 -0.88
C GLY A 254 -16.55 -10.79 -2.02
N TYR A 255 -15.24 -10.95 -1.80
CA TYR A 255 -14.21 -10.70 -2.83
C TYR A 255 -13.33 -11.91 -3.13
N ILE A 256 -13.43 -12.98 -2.34
CA ILE A 256 -12.60 -14.18 -2.45
C ILE A 256 -13.04 -15.00 -3.67
N ALA A 257 -12.07 -15.44 -4.48
CA ALA A 257 -12.32 -16.33 -5.61
C ALA A 257 -12.71 -17.75 -5.15
N PRO A 258 -13.57 -18.48 -5.89
CA PRO A 258 -14.00 -19.82 -5.51
C PRO A 258 -12.84 -20.80 -5.28
N GLU A 259 -11.79 -20.74 -6.11
CA GLU A 259 -10.63 -21.62 -5.99
C GLU A 259 -9.76 -21.36 -4.76
N VAL A 260 -9.85 -20.18 -4.14
CA VAL A 260 -9.18 -19.88 -2.86
C VAL A 260 -9.95 -20.50 -1.69
N ILE A 261 -11.29 -20.50 -1.77
CA ILE A 261 -12.14 -21.12 -0.74
C ILE A 261 -12.07 -22.64 -0.84
N ASN A 262 -12.15 -23.17 -2.07
CA ASN A 262 -12.09 -24.59 -2.39
C ASN A 262 -10.65 -25.09 -2.59
N PHE A 263 -9.69 -24.49 -1.90
CA PHE A 263 -8.27 -24.77 -2.07
C PHE A 263 -7.94 -26.27 -2.01
N ASP A 264 -7.25 -26.74 -3.04
CA ASP A 264 -6.63 -28.06 -3.10
C ASP A 264 -5.11 -27.92 -2.96
N PRO A 265 -4.48 -28.49 -1.90
CA PRO A 265 -3.03 -28.48 -1.75
C PRO A 265 -2.26 -29.11 -2.93
N HIS A 266 -2.91 -30.01 -3.69
CA HIS A 266 -2.31 -30.63 -4.87
C HIS A 266 -2.41 -29.75 -6.13
N HIS A 267 -3.32 -28.77 -6.13
CA HIS A 267 -3.53 -27.82 -7.21
C HIS A 267 -3.69 -26.40 -6.64
N PRO A 268 -2.61 -25.78 -6.14
CA PRO A 268 -2.68 -24.42 -5.61
C PRO A 268 -3.21 -23.42 -6.63
N TYR A 269 -4.03 -22.47 -6.17
CA TYR A 269 -4.43 -21.33 -7.00
C TYR A 269 -3.24 -20.40 -7.29
N ASP A 270 -3.40 -19.56 -8.29
CA ASP A 270 -2.39 -18.63 -8.77
C ASP A 270 -2.85 -17.17 -8.60
N GLU A 271 -2.16 -16.24 -9.26
CA GLU A 271 -2.46 -14.82 -9.19
C GLU A 271 -3.85 -14.42 -9.73
N LEU A 272 -4.52 -15.29 -10.49
CA LEU A 272 -5.80 -14.97 -11.14
C LEU A 272 -6.94 -14.83 -10.13
N CYS A 273 -6.74 -15.24 -8.87
CA CYS A 273 -7.67 -14.93 -7.79
C CYS A 273 -7.82 -13.41 -7.58
N ASP A 274 -6.75 -12.63 -7.78
CA ASP A 274 -6.82 -11.16 -7.68
C ASP A 274 -7.68 -10.57 -8.80
N ILE A 275 -7.69 -11.20 -9.98
CA ILE A 275 -8.52 -10.76 -11.11
C ILE A 275 -9.99 -11.01 -10.82
N PHE A 276 -10.31 -12.12 -10.17
CA PHE A 276 -11.66 -12.36 -9.69
C PHE A 276 -12.10 -11.26 -8.70
N SER A 277 -11.27 -10.96 -7.69
CA SER A 277 -11.57 -9.89 -6.73
C SER A 277 -11.75 -8.52 -7.42
N CYS A 278 -10.94 -8.22 -8.44
CA CYS A 278 -11.12 -7.02 -9.27
C CYS A 278 -12.44 -7.06 -10.07
N GLY A 279 -12.90 -8.24 -10.50
CA GLY A 279 -14.20 -8.43 -11.15
C GLY A 279 -15.35 -8.14 -10.19
N VAL A 280 -15.29 -8.67 -8.96
CA VAL A 280 -16.30 -8.35 -7.93
C VAL A 280 -16.31 -6.85 -7.63
N LEU A 281 -15.14 -6.22 -7.57
CA LEU A 281 -15.03 -4.77 -7.42
C LEU A 281 -15.65 -4.01 -8.61
N LEU A 282 -15.38 -4.43 -9.84
CA LEU A 282 -16.01 -3.84 -11.03
C LEU A 282 -17.53 -3.98 -10.99
N HIS A 283 -18.07 -5.14 -10.57
CA HIS A 283 -19.51 -5.31 -10.36
C HIS A 283 -20.05 -4.28 -9.37
N LYS A 284 -19.43 -4.16 -8.19
CA LYS A 284 -19.85 -3.19 -7.16
C LYS A 284 -19.83 -1.76 -7.68
N ILE A 285 -18.85 -1.41 -8.49
CA ILE A 285 -18.72 -0.11 -9.14
C ILE A 285 -19.85 0.12 -10.16
N LEU A 286 -20.16 -0.86 -11.01
CA LEU A 286 -21.18 -0.73 -12.07
C LEU A 286 -22.60 -0.67 -11.52
N TYR A 287 -22.93 -1.50 -10.52
CA TYR A 287 -24.30 -1.69 -10.06
C TYR A 287 -24.59 -1.06 -8.68
N GLY A 288 -23.56 -0.59 -7.96
CA GLY A 288 -23.69 -0.05 -6.60
C GLY A 288 -23.99 -1.09 -5.52
N VAL A 289 -24.23 -2.35 -5.89
CA VAL A 289 -24.59 -3.45 -4.98
C VAL A 289 -23.49 -4.52 -4.93
N ASP A 290 -23.37 -5.20 -3.79
CA ASP A 290 -22.42 -6.30 -3.64
C ASP A 290 -22.85 -7.48 -4.51
N LEU A 291 -21.89 -8.14 -5.17
CA LEU A 291 -22.18 -9.33 -5.98
C LEU A 291 -22.67 -10.50 -5.11
N PHE A 292 -22.14 -10.57 -3.88
CA PHE A 292 -22.48 -11.58 -2.88
C PHE A 292 -23.08 -10.86 -1.69
N ASP A 293 -24.40 -10.82 -1.61
CA ASP A 293 -25.12 -10.18 -0.51
C ASP A 293 -25.63 -11.23 0.47
N GLY A 294 -25.50 -10.94 1.76
CA GLY A 294 -25.88 -11.87 2.82
C GLY A 294 -25.83 -11.21 4.19
N SER A 295 -26.76 -11.61 5.06
CA SER A 295 -26.85 -11.04 6.41
C SER A 295 -25.75 -11.55 7.34
N PHE A 296 -25.12 -12.67 6.99
CA PHE A 296 -24.10 -13.33 7.80
C PHE A 296 -22.86 -13.67 7.00
N TYR A 297 -21.70 -13.62 7.67
CA TYR A 297 -20.41 -14.02 7.12
C TYR A 297 -20.48 -15.37 6.39
N SER A 298 -21.12 -16.37 7.01
CA SER A 298 -21.19 -17.73 6.46
C SER A 298 -22.01 -17.83 5.17
N GLU A 299 -23.01 -16.95 5.01
CA GLU A 299 -23.84 -16.89 3.82
C GLU A 299 -23.05 -16.34 2.64
N VAL A 300 -22.41 -15.18 2.82
CA VAL A 300 -21.55 -14.56 1.80
C VAL A 300 -20.41 -15.51 1.42
N TYR A 301 -19.76 -16.13 2.40
CA TYR A 301 -18.68 -17.09 2.18
C TYR A 301 -19.15 -18.32 1.37
N TYR A 302 -20.34 -18.85 1.68
CA TYR A 302 -20.93 -19.96 0.92
C TYR A 302 -21.27 -19.55 -0.52
N GLN A 303 -21.79 -18.34 -0.74
CA GLN A 303 -22.05 -17.85 -2.09
C GLN A 303 -20.76 -17.68 -2.91
N ASN A 304 -19.69 -17.13 -2.32
CA ASN A 304 -18.38 -17.10 -2.99
C ASN A 304 -17.92 -18.51 -3.35
N GLN A 305 -18.11 -19.48 -2.46
CA GLN A 305 -17.68 -20.86 -2.66
C GLN A 305 -18.38 -21.55 -3.83
N GLN A 306 -19.68 -21.28 -4.00
CA GLN A 306 -20.54 -21.90 -5.01
C GLN A 306 -20.70 -21.05 -6.27
N PHE A 307 -19.96 -19.94 -6.38
CA PHE A 307 -20.18 -18.98 -7.45
C PHE A 307 -19.97 -19.61 -8.83
N CYS A 308 -21.01 -19.51 -9.64
CA CYS A 308 -21.00 -19.85 -11.05
C CYS A 308 -21.68 -18.71 -11.80
N LEU A 309 -20.99 -18.15 -12.79
CA LEU A 309 -21.48 -17.00 -13.54
C LEU A 309 -22.61 -17.42 -14.48
N GLU A 310 -23.84 -16.99 -14.22
CA GLU A 310 -24.98 -17.24 -15.11
C GLU A 310 -24.99 -16.23 -16.27
N GLN A 311 -25.27 -16.68 -17.50
CA GLN A 311 -25.15 -15.81 -18.68
C GLN A 311 -26.19 -14.67 -18.74
N GLU A 312 -27.34 -14.84 -18.09
CA GLU A 312 -28.49 -13.93 -18.14
C GLU A 312 -28.39 -12.75 -17.15
N GLN A 313 -27.37 -12.72 -16.29
CA GLN A 313 -27.25 -11.74 -15.21
C GLN A 313 -26.82 -10.33 -15.67
N PHE A 314 -26.51 -10.11 -16.96
CA PHE A 314 -25.87 -8.90 -17.45
C PHE A 314 -26.38 -8.46 -18.83
N ASP A 315 -26.55 -7.15 -19.04
CA ASP A 315 -27.14 -6.49 -20.22
C ASP A 315 -26.29 -6.56 -21.52
N ASN A 316 -25.17 -7.28 -21.49
CA ASN A 316 -24.15 -7.45 -22.54
C ASN A 316 -23.49 -6.17 -23.06
N ASN A 317 -23.19 -5.20 -22.20
CA ASN A 317 -22.38 -4.03 -22.58
C ASN A 317 -20.86 -4.31 -22.52
N GLU A 318 -20.03 -3.36 -23.00
CA GLU A 318 -18.57 -3.53 -23.07
C GLU A 318 -17.91 -3.75 -21.70
N PHE A 319 -18.33 -3.04 -20.65
CA PHE A 319 -17.81 -3.23 -19.28
C PHE A 319 -18.26 -4.57 -18.70
N GLU A 320 -19.44 -5.04 -19.06
CA GLU A 320 -19.91 -6.37 -18.67
C GLU A 320 -19.17 -7.49 -19.39
N HIS A 321 -18.72 -7.28 -20.64
CA HIS A 321 -17.85 -8.25 -21.30
C HIS A 321 -16.51 -8.40 -20.56
N LEU A 322 -15.93 -7.27 -20.13
CA LEU A 322 -14.75 -7.27 -19.24
C LEU A 322 -15.06 -7.98 -17.92
N LEU A 323 -16.17 -7.62 -17.25
CA LEU A 323 -16.61 -8.23 -16.00
C LEU A 323 -16.75 -9.76 -16.11
N LYS A 324 -17.43 -10.25 -17.15
CA LYS A 324 -17.61 -11.69 -17.42
C LYS A 324 -16.26 -12.40 -17.62
N GLY A 325 -15.29 -11.74 -18.27
CA GLY A 325 -13.94 -12.28 -18.42
C GLY A 325 -13.17 -12.37 -17.10
N MET A 326 -13.36 -11.41 -16.20
CA MET A 326 -12.72 -11.37 -14.88
C MET A 326 -13.37 -12.33 -13.88
N LEU A 327 -14.68 -12.58 -14.00
CA LEU A 327 -15.46 -13.45 -13.12
C LEU A 327 -15.58 -14.90 -13.61
N ARG A 328 -14.75 -15.34 -14.57
CA ARG A 328 -14.78 -16.75 -14.99
C ARG A 328 -14.42 -17.68 -13.84
N GLU A 329 -15.23 -18.70 -13.63
CA GLU A 329 -15.04 -19.70 -12.57
C GLU A 329 -13.71 -20.43 -12.72
N ASN A 330 -13.45 -21.02 -13.90
CA ASN A 330 -12.17 -21.65 -14.20
C ASN A 330 -11.06 -20.59 -14.34
N PRO A 331 -10.04 -20.57 -13.44
CA PRO A 331 -8.96 -19.59 -13.50
C PRO A 331 -8.23 -19.58 -14.86
N ASN A 332 -8.02 -20.75 -15.48
CA ASN A 332 -7.34 -20.83 -16.78
C ASN A 332 -8.09 -20.15 -17.94
N ALA A 333 -9.40 -19.95 -17.78
CA ALA A 333 -10.22 -19.25 -18.73
C ALA A 333 -10.40 -17.77 -18.37
N ARG A 334 -10.02 -17.37 -17.15
CA ARG A 334 -10.13 -16.02 -16.61
C ARG A 334 -9.08 -15.11 -17.25
N LEU A 335 -9.43 -13.84 -17.40
CA LEU A 335 -8.50 -12.85 -17.90
C LEU A 335 -7.29 -12.72 -16.97
N THR A 336 -6.14 -12.43 -17.55
CA THR A 336 -4.99 -11.87 -16.82
C THR A 336 -5.17 -10.37 -16.61
N ALA A 337 -4.39 -9.76 -15.72
CA ALA A 337 -4.37 -8.30 -15.54
C ALA A 337 -4.08 -7.56 -16.85
N THR A 338 -3.15 -8.08 -17.66
CA THR A 338 -2.79 -7.51 -18.96
C THR A 338 -3.96 -7.55 -19.94
N GLN A 339 -4.62 -8.70 -20.10
CA GLN A 339 -5.78 -8.82 -20.99
C GLN A 339 -6.95 -7.93 -20.53
N ALA A 340 -7.19 -7.85 -19.22
CA ALA A 340 -8.20 -6.97 -18.66
C ALA A 340 -7.91 -5.49 -18.94
N LEU A 341 -6.65 -5.05 -18.83
CA LEU A 341 -6.22 -3.70 -19.20
C LEU A 341 -6.43 -3.42 -20.69
N GLU A 342 -6.00 -4.34 -21.56
CA GLU A 342 -6.15 -4.20 -23.01
C GLU A 342 -7.62 -4.06 -23.40
N MET A 343 -8.49 -4.90 -22.84
CA MET A 343 -9.93 -4.79 -23.03
C MET A 343 -10.46 -3.44 -22.52
N LEU A 344 -10.08 -3.03 -21.31
CA LEU A 344 -10.50 -1.75 -20.73
C LEU A 344 -10.07 -0.54 -21.59
N GLU A 345 -8.89 -0.58 -22.21
CA GLU A 345 -8.42 0.45 -23.13
C GLU A 345 -9.20 0.46 -24.45
N GLN A 346 -9.63 -0.70 -24.96
CA GLN A 346 -10.49 -0.79 -26.14
C GLN A 346 -11.85 -0.14 -25.91
N ILE A 347 -12.46 -0.31 -24.73
CA ILE A 347 -13.75 0.33 -24.37
C ILE A 347 -13.68 1.85 -24.54
N VAL A 348 -12.60 2.48 -24.07
CA VAL A 348 -12.42 3.92 -24.17
C VAL A 348 -12.15 4.36 -25.61
N ASN A 349 -11.31 3.62 -26.33
CA ASN A 349 -10.98 3.95 -27.72
C ASN A 349 -12.22 3.89 -28.63
N ASN A 350 -13.17 2.98 -28.38
CA ASN A 350 -14.42 2.87 -29.12
C ASN A 350 -15.41 4.02 -28.83
N LYS A 351 -15.21 4.74 -27.73
CA LYS A 351 -16.11 5.81 -27.24
C LYS A 351 -15.39 7.14 -27.05
N LYS A 352 -14.31 7.37 -27.80
CA LYS A 352 -13.37 8.47 -27.58
C LYS A 352 -14.06 9.84 -27.44
N ASP A 353 -15.05 10.13 -28.27
CA ASP A 353 -15.81 11.39 -28.24
C ASP A 353 -16.69 11.54 -26.98
N ALA A 354 -17.26 10.44 -26.47
CA ALA A 354 -18.08 10.47 -25.24
C ALA A 354 -17.20 10.59 -23.99
N PHE A 355 -16.02 9.95 -24.00
CA PHE A 355 -15.05 10.04 -22.92
C PHE A 355 -14.37 11.41 -22.85
N GLU A 356 -14.13 12.09 -23.98
CA GLU A 356 -13.61 13.47 -23.96
C GLU A 356 -14.59 14.47 -23.30
N VAL A 357 -15.89 14.27 -23.50
CA VAL A 357 -16.94 15.06 -22.83
C VAL A 357 -16.99 14.75 -21.33
N ASP A 358 -16.96 13.47 -20.94
CA ASP A 358 -16.93 13.06 -19.52
C ASP A 358 -15.67 13.56 -18.79
N VAL A 359 -14.51 13.58 -19.47
CA VAL A 359 -13.26 14.14 -18.92
C VAL A 359 -13.46 15.63 -18.61
N LEU A 360 -13.95 16.41 -19.58
CA LEU A 360 -14.20 17.85 -19.41
C LEU A 360 -15.22 18.12 -18.30
N ASP A 361 -16.31 17.34 -18.23
CA ASP A 361 -17.31 17.48 -17.19
C ASP A 361 -16.75 17.12 -15.80
N SER A 362 -15.92 16.08 -15.71
CA SER A 362 -15.23 15.71 -14.46
C SER A 362 -14.24 16.79 -14.00
N GLU A 363 -13.49 17.40 -14.92
CA GLU A 363 -12.57 18.50 -14.63
C GLU A 363 -13.34 19.75 -14.16
N ILE A 364 -14.46 20.07 -14.80
CA ILE A 364 -15.35 21.17 -14.39
C ILE A 364 -15.93 20.93 -13.00
N GLN A 365 -16.36 19.70 -12.70
CA GLN A 365 -16.87 19.34 -11.36
C GLN A 365 -15.76 19.40 -10.29
N GLN A 366 -14.53 19.01 -10.63
CA GLN A 366 -13.37 19.16 -9.75
C GLN A 366 -13.09 20.62 -9.44
N ILE A 367 -13.06 21.51 -10.46
CA ILE A 367 -12.85 22.95 -10.26
C ILE A 367 -13.91 23.52 -9.34
N LYS A 368 -15.20 23.20 -9.57
CA LYS A 368 -16.30 23.66 -8.71
C LYS A 368 -16.14 23.19 -7.26
N THR A 369 -15.74 21.95 -7.05
CA THR A 369 -15.55 21.37 -5.71
C THR A 369 -14.39 22.03 -4.96
N VAL A 370 -13.26 22.24 -5.64
CA VAL A 370 -12.10 22.95 -5.08
C VAL A 370 -12.43 24.40 -4.74
N SER A 371 -13.18 25.10 -5.61
CA SER A 371 -13.64 26.47 -5.34
C SER A 371 -14.53 26.55 -4.10
N ILE A 372 -15.48 25.63 -3.92
CA ILE A 372 -16.37 25.59 -2.76
C ILE A 372 -15.59 25.28 -1.47
N GLN A 373 -14.63 24.36 -1.51
CA GLN A 373 -13.78 24.06 -0.34
C GLN A 373 -12.87 25.22 0.04
N THR A 374 -12.35 25.95 -0.95
CA THR A 374 -11.52 27.14 -0.74
C THR A 374 -12.34 28.26 -0.08
N LEU A 375 -13.58 28.49 -0.55
CA LEU A 375 -14.49 29.46 0.06
C LEU A 375 -14.83 29.12 1.51
N LYS A 376 -15.16 27.85 1.80
CA LYS A 376 -15.45 27.41 3.18
C LYS A 376 -14.26 27.52 4.15
N ARG A 377 -13.02 27.50 3.65
CA ARG A 377 -11.81 27.72 4.46
C ARG A 377 -11.50 29.20 4.71
N LEU A 378 -12.09 30.11 3.95
CA LEU A 378 -11.92 31.56 4.11
C LEU A 378 -13.01 32.17 5.01
N GLU A 379 -14.12 31.46 5.22
CA GLU A 379 -15.26 31.90 6.04
C GLU A 379 -15.23 31.39 7.51
N GLY A 380 -14.22 30.60 7.89
CA GLY A 380 -14.01 30.10 9.26
C GLY A 380 -12.59 30.36 9.73
#